data_AF-A0A1W9VB09-F1
#
_entry.id   AF-A0A1W9VB09-F1
#
_cell.length_a   1.000
_cell.length_b   1.000
_cell.length_c   1.000
_cell.angle_alpha   90.00
_cell.angle_beta   90.00
_cell.angle_gamma   90.00
#
_symmetry.space_group_name_H-M   'P 1'
#
loop_
_entity.id
_entity.type
_entity.pdbx_description
1 polymer ?
#
loop_
_entity_poly.entity_id
_entity_poly.type
_entity_poly.pdbx_seq_one_letter_code
_entity_poly.pdbx_strand_id
1 'polypeptide(L)'
;MDRRPIEPGIIRTFRYFAGIAMLYFATMVGWYTSIQPSSGDSAFHIQAYINFGTNLLLLGYLWWDWLRRKLKHLYLPIALLTATVVPTFSNLIYLTKPQEDPYLIITRSWLLFPVLIVPLVLIAWQYRFRVVMAFIFFSTVVEISALLPTVDKINLAMVQVLGAPLLRGFAFGIVGDVIGQLIETQREQREKLLRANVRLNQHANTLEQLATTRERNRLARELHDTLAHTLSGLTVNLEAIKIKLGKEREDITVLLNHALKNTRTGLTETRRALKDLRAKQLEDLGLNLAIRNLANEAASRAGLEIDLNLNELLPELSPDVEQSIYRIAQETLENVIKHANAQHITLKLSKTEKQLSLLITDDGSGITPEVISRSDGFGLKGMRERAEKIGGQLKISKRPDKGTIVQFTMELP
;
A
#
# COMPACT_ATOMS: atom_id res chain seq x y z
N MET A 1 18.24 -12.85 20.51
CA MET A 1 18.33 -11.40 20.27
C MET A 1 17.43 -11.03 19.10
N ASP A 2 16.61 -9.99 19.26
CA ASP A 2 15.65 -9.52 18.24
C ASP A 2 16.42 -9.09 16.97
N ARG A 3 16.11 -9.66 15.79
CA ARG A 3 16.81 -9.39 14.52
C ARG A 3 16.32 -8.12 13.82
N ARG A 4 15.88 -7.12 14.59
CA ARG A 4 15.36 -5.86 14.06
C ARG A 4 16.50 -5.01 13.49
N PRO A 5 16.30 -4.31 12.36
CA PRO A 5 17.25 -3.31 11.89
C PRO A 5 17.42 -2.22 12.96
N ILE A 6 18.61 -1.61 13.01
CA ILE A 6 18.89 -0.52 13.94
C ILE A 6 18.03 0.68 13.56
N GLU A 7 17.27 1.23 14.50
CA GLU A 7 16.44 2.41 14.28
C GLU A 7 17.29 3.61 13.84
N PRO A 8 16.78 4.43 12.90
CA PRO A 8 17.50 5.60 12.43
C PRO A 8 17.71 6.58 13.58
N GLY A 9 18.92 7.15 13.66
CA GLY A 9 19.28 8.11 14.71
C GLY A 9 19.97 7.50 15.93
N ILE A 10 19.73 6.23 16.28
CA ILE A 10 20.32 5.60 17.48
C ILE A 10 21.85 5.74 17.52
N ILE A 11 22.54 5.40 16.43
CA ILE A 11 24.02 5.46 16.40
C ILE A 11 24.51 6.89 16.55
N ARG A 12 23.82 7.87 15.93
CA ARG A 12 24.18 9.29 16.03
C ARG A 12 24.02 9.79 17.47
N THR A 13 22.89 9.46 18.09
CA THR A 13 22.60 9.80 19.49
C THR A 13 23.60 9.13 20.43
N PHE A 14 23.95 7.87 20.19
CA PHE A 14 24.92 7.16 21.01
C PHE A 14 26.33 7.77 20.89
N ARG A 15 26.78 8.12 19.67
CA ARG A 15 28.06 8.84 19.47
C ARG A 15 28.09 10.16 20.25
N TYR A 16 27.01 10.92 20.19
CA TYR A 16 26.90 12.20 20.89
C TYR A 16 27.05 12.04 22.41
N PHE A 17 26.29 11.13 23.02
CA PHE A 17 26.37 10.89 24.47
C PHE A 17 27.70 10.27 24.89
N ALA A 18 28.27 9.35 24.09
CA ALA A 18 29.61 8.82 24.36
C ALA A 18 30.68 9.92 24.32
N GLY A 19 30.56 10.87 23.40
CA GLY A 19 31.45 12.03 23.33
C GLY A 19 31.32 12.96 24.54
N ILE A 20 30.09 13.25 24.98
CA ILE A 20 29.84 14.04 26.21
C ILE A 20 30.41 13.32 27.44
N ALA A 21 30.12 12.03 27.59
CA ALA A 21 30.61 11.24 28.72
C ALA A 21 32.15 11.19 28.72
N MET A 22 32.78 10.99 27.56
CA MET A 22 34.24 11.05 27.40
C MET A 22 34.78 12.40 27.86
N LEU A 23 34.20 13.52 27.42
CA LEU A 23 34.65 14.86 27.81
C LEU A 23 34.48 15.09 29.32
N TYR A 24 33.34 14.69 29.89
CA TYR A 24 33.09 14.77 31.33
C TYR A 24 34.17 14.02 32.13
N PHE A 25 34.43 12.75 31.80
CA PHE A 25 35.46 11.98 32.49
C PHE A 25 36.87 12.50 32.21
N ALA A 26 37.15 13.07 31.04
CA ALA A 26 38.41 13.75 30.75
C ALA A 26 38.62 14.97 31.65
N THR A 27 37.57 15.79 31.87
CA THR A 27 37.66 16.93 32.79
C THR A 27 37.87 16.48 34.23
N MET A 28 37.24 15.39 34.68
CA MET A 28 37.46 14.81 36.00
C MET A 28 38.91 14.33 36.18
N VAL A 29 39.47 13.66 35.17
CA VAL A 29 40.88 13.25 35.15
C VAL A 29 41.81 14.47 35.19
N GLY A 30 41.59 15.48 34.35
CA GLY A 30 42.42 16.69 34.26
C GLY A 30 42.38 17.57 35.51
N TRP A 31 41.18 17.79 36.06
CA TRP A 31 40.97 18.52 37.32
C TRP A 31 41.75 17.85 38.46
N TYR A 32 41.68 16.53 38.57
CA TYR A 32 42.43 15.81 39.58
C TYR A 32 43.95 15.95 39.43
N THR A 33 44.49 15.80 38.22
CA THR A 33 45.93 15.95 37.96
C THR A 33 46.48 17.35 38.26
N SER A 34 45.62 18.37 38.34
CA SER A 34 46.04 19.77 38.51
C SER A 34 45.92 20.32 39.94
N ILE A 35 45.04 19.78 40.79
CA ILE A 35 44.68 20.44 42.06
C ILE A 35 45.17 19.72 43.33
N GLN A 36 45.34 18.38 43.35
CA GLN A 36 45.76 17.68 44.59
C GLN A 36 46.52 16.35 44.31
N PRO A 37 47.86 16.30 44.42
CA PRO A 37 48.63 15.06 44.33
C PRO A 37 48.52 14.14 45.57
N SER A 38 47.97 14.63 46.69
CA SER A 38 48.08 14.00 48.02
C SER A 38 46.77 13.63 48.72
N SER A 39 45.60 13.82 48.08
CA SER A 39 44.30 13.40 48.64
C SER A 39 44.04 11.92 48.36
N GLY A 40 44.00 11.09 49.40
CA GLY A 40 44.03 9.62 49.36
C GLY A 40 42.78 8.87 48.84
N ASP A 41 42.08 9.34 47.79
CA ASP A 41 40.95 8.60 47.20
C ASP A 41 41.28 7.97 45.84
N SER A 42 42.30 7.11 45.83
CA SER A 42 42.79 6.35 44.66
C SER A 42 41.69 5.66 43.82
N ALA A 43 40.58 5.28 44.46
CA ALA A 43 39.45 4.60 43.81
C ALA A 43 38.68 5.50 42.84
N PHE A 44 38.48 6.78 43.19
CA PHE A 44 37.80 7.74 42.31
C PHE A 44 38.58 7.95 41.00
N HIS A 45 39.90 7.99 41.08
CA HIS A 45 40.77 8.19 39.91
C HIS A 45 40.73 6.99 38.99
N ILE A 46 40.87 5.79 39.55
CA ILE A 46 40.80 4.54 38.79
C ILE A 46 39.46 4.48 38.04
N GLN A 47 38.36 4.82 38.71
CA GLN A 47 37.04 4.88 38.07
C GLN A 47 36.96 5.92 36.94
N ALA A 48 37.46 7.14 37.16
CA ALA A 48 37.45 8.18 36.14
C ALA A 48 38.28 7.79 34.90
N TYR A 49 39.46 7.20 35.09
CA TYR A 49 40.30 6.70 33.99
C TYR A 49 39.63 5.54 33.23
N ILE A 50 39.04 4.58 33.94
CA ILE A 50 38.31 3.46 33.32
C ILE A 50 37.16 3.99 32.46
N ASN A 51 36.35 4.91 32.99
CA ASN A 51 35.21 5.45 32.26
C ASN A 51 35.63 6.36 31.10
N PHE A 52 36.70 7.15 31.27
CA PHE A 52 37.29 7.93 30.17
C PHE A 52 37.74 7.02 29.03
N GLY A 53 38.58 6.02 29.32
CA GLY A 53 39.09 5.08 28.33
C GLY A 53 37.98 4.29 27.65
N THR A 54 36.97 3.86 28.41
CA THR A 54 35.81 3.15 27.87
C THR A 54 35.00 4.01 26.91
N ASN A 55 34.71 5.26 27.26
CA ASN A 55 33.94 6.14 26.39
C ASN A 55 34.75 6.56 25.15
N LEU A 56 36.07 6.71 25.26
CA LEU A 56 36.96 6.92 24.11
C LEU A 56 36.94 5.73 23.14
N LEU A 57 37.07 4.50 23.65
CA LEU A 57 36.98 3.28 22.85
C LEU A 57 35.59 3.09 22.24
N LEU A 58 34.53 3.37 23.00
CA LEU A 58 33.16 3.34 22.51
C LEU A 58 32.95 4.36 21.38
N LEU A 59 33.47 5.58 21.51
CA LEU A 59 33.39 6.58 20.46
C LEU A 59 34.07 6.09 19.17
N GLY A 60 35.30 5.55 19.29
CA GLY A 60 36.02 4.96 18.17
C GLY A 60 35.27 3.79 17.52
N TYR A 61 34.73 2.87 18.34
CA TYR A 61 33.89 1.75 17.91
C TYR A 61 32.64 2.23 17.16
N LEU A 62 32.00 3.26 17.69
CA LEU A 62 30.80 3.83 17.11
C LEU A 62 31.08 4.59 15.81
N TRP A 63 32.26 5.18 15.62
CA TRP A 63 32.64 5.92 14.42
C TRP A 63 32.96 5.03 13.22
N TRP A 64 33.51 3.84 13.46
CA TRP A 64 34.07 3.02 12.39
C TRP A 64 33.03 2.16 11.66
N ASP A 65 32.59 2.59 10.48
CA ASP A 65 31.51 1.93 9.73
C ASP A 65 31.84 0.50 9.26
N TRP A 66 33.12 0.12 9.16
CA TRP A 66 33.51 -1.26 8.87
C TRP A 66 33.13 -2.23 10.00
N LEU A 67 33.26 -1.83 11.27
CA LEU A 67 32.84 -2.63 12.43
C LEU A 67 31.33 -2.88 12.40
N ARG A 68 30.54 -1.85 12.04
CA ARG A 68 29.09 -1.97 11.86
C ARG A 68 28.73 -3.00 10.78
N ARG A 69 29.43 -2.96 9.63
CA ARG A 69 29.21 -3.91 8.54
C ARG A 69 29.61 -5.35 8.90
N LYS A 70 30.71 -5.53 9.64
CA LYS A 70 31.23 -6.84 10.06
C LYS A 70 30.36 -7.49 11.14
N LEU A 71 30.01 -6.74 12.19
CA LEU A 71 29.29 -7.26 13.36
C LEU A 71 27.77 -7.31 13.18
N LYS A 72 27.21 -6.56 12.22
CA LYS A 72 25.77 -6.55 11.87
C LYS A 72 24.88 -6.41 13.11
N HIS A 73 24.12 -7.46 13.45
CA HIS A 73 23.18 -7.48 14.56
C HIS A 73 23.84 -7.46 15.95
N LEU A 74 25.12 -7.82 16.07
CA LEU A 74 25.88 -7.78 17.32
C LEU A 74 26.50 -6.40 17.58
N TYR A 75 26.51 -5.50 16.60
CA TYR A 75 27.19 -4.21 16.71
C TYR A 75 26.65 -3.35 17.88
N LEU A 76 25.34 -3.10 17.89
CA LEU A 76 24.72 -2.28 18.93
C LEU A 76 24.66 -2.97 20.31
N PRO A 77 24.33 -4.28 20.43
CA PRO A 77 24.39 -4.97 21.71
C PRO A 77 25.75 -4.90 22.39
N ILE A 78 26.84 -5.06 21.64
CA ILE A 78 28.21 -4.99 22.20
C ILE A 78 28.46 -3.58 22.77
N ALA A 79 28.14 -2.53 22.02
CA ALA A 79 28.31 -1.16 22.51
C ALA A 79 27.46 -0.86 23.75
N LEU A 80 26.19 -1.29 23.76
CA LEU A 80 25.29 -1.09 24.91
C LEU A 80 25.72 -1.89 26.14
N LEU A 81 26.20 -3.13 25.95
CA LEU A 81 26.77 -3.93 27.04
C LEU A 81 28.00 -3.25 27.63
N THR A 82 28.94 -2.78 26.79
CA THR A 82 30.12 -2.04 27.27
C THR A 82 29.72 -0.77 28.02
N ALA A 83 28.78 0.01 27.50
CA ALA A 83 28.27 1.23 28.14
C ALA A 83 27.45 0.97 29.43
N THR A 84 27.07 -0.27 29.69
CA THR A 84 26.34 -0.66 30.90
C THR A 84 27.28 -1.30 31.93
N VAL A 85 27.97 -2.36 31.52
CA VAL A 85 28.77 -3.23 32.39
C VAL A 85 29.95 -2.47 32.94
N VAL A 86 30.72 -1.76 32.10
CA VAL A 86 31.96 -1.12 32.56
C VAL A 86 31.67 0.00 33.58
N PRO A 87 30.72 0.94 33.36
CA PRO A 87 30.39 1.92 34.38
C PRO A 87 29.86 1.28 35.67
N THR A 88 28.98 0.28 35.56
CA THR A 88 28.41 -0.43 36.72
C THR A 88 29.54 -1.04 37.57
N PHE A 89 30.41 -1.85 36.99
CA PHE A 89 31.51 -2.49 37.72
C PHE A 89 32.59 -1.50 38.19
N SER A 90 32.88 -0.45 37.41
CA SER A 90 33.83 0.58 37.84
C SER A 90 33.34 1.32 39.10
N ASN A 91 32.03 1.46 39.26
CA ASN A 91 31.44 2.09 40.44
C ASN A 91 31.54 1.21 41.69
N LEU A 92 31.64 -0.13 41.54
CA LEU A 92 31.81 -1.05 42.68
C LEU A 92 33.16 -0.86 43.39
N ILE A 93 34.20 -0.43 42.66
CA ILE A 93 35.52 -0.08 43.22
C ILE A 93 35.38 1.03 44.29
N TYR A 94 34.33 1.85 44.16
CA TYR A 94 34.06 3.00 44.98
C TYR A 94 33.08 2.72 46.14
N LEU A 95 32.28 1.65 46.06
CA LEU A 95 31.22 1.35 47.04
C LEU A 95 31.65 0.35 48.13
N THR A 96 32.76 -0.37 47.93
CA THR A 96 33.17 -1.51 48.78
C THR A 96 34.26 -1.17 49.80
N LYS A 97 34.59 0.12 49.99
CA LYS A 97 35.54 0.55 51.00
C LYS A 97 34.92 0.44 52.41
N PRO A 98 35.58 -0.23 53.38
CA PRO A 98 35.05 -0.36 54.73
C PRO A 98 34.91 1.00 55.43
N GLN A 99 33.83 1.19 56.21
CA GLN A 99 33.58 2.33 57.10
C GLN A 99 33.35 3.71 56.44
N GLU A 100 32.84 3.78 55.22
CA GLU A 100 32.42 5.06 54.63
C GLU A 100 31.09 5.58 55.19
N ASP A 101 30.96 6.91 55.25
CA ASP A 101 29.71 7.60 55.61
C ASP A 101 28.57 7.13 54.68
N PRO A 102 27.44 6.63 55.22
CA PRO A 102 26.28 6.23 54.43
C PRO A 102 25.82 7.30 53.43
N TYR A 103 25.95 8.59 53.76
CA TYR A 103 25.59 9.69 52.86
C TYR A 103 26.49 9.72 51.62
N LEU A 104 27.78 9.43 51.79
CA LEU A 104 28.75 9.35 50.70
C LEU A 104 28.42 8.17 49.78
N ILE A 105 28.09 7.00 50.35
CA ILE A 105 27.67 5.81 49.59
C ILE A 105 26.42 6.11 48.74
N ILE A 106 25.42 6.78 49.33
CA ILE A 106 24.19 7.18 48.62
C ILE A 106 24.52 8.12 47.46
N THR A 107 25.32 9.16 47.72
CA THR A 107 25.73 10.14 46.69
C THR A 107 26.44 9.45 45.53
N ARG A 108 27.32 8.49 45.84
CA ARG A 108 28.06 7.68 44.86
C ARG A 108 27.15 6.76 44.03
N SER A 109 26.15 6.14 44.66
CA SER A 109 25.15 5.34 43.95
C SER A 109 24.36 6.17 42.93
N TRP A 110 24.04 7.42 43.27
CA TRP A 110 23.33 8.35 42.37
C TRP A 110 24.16 8.79 41.15
N LEU A 111 25.49 8.77 41.21
CA LEU A 111 26.34 9.12 40.06
C LEU A 111 26.18 8.14 38.87
N LEU A 112 25.71 6.91 39.12
CA LEU A 112 25.37 5.97 38.05
C LEU A 112 24.12 6.36 37.25
N PHE A 113 23.23 7.18 37.81
CA PHE A 113 21.99 7.59 37.15
C PHE A 113 22.23 8.25 35.78
N PRO A 114 23.00 9.35 35.67
CA PRO A 114 23.23 10.01 34.38
C PRO A 114 24.02 9.15 33.39
N VAL A 115 24.79 8.17 33.87
CA VAL A 115 25.56 7.26 33.00
C VAL A 115 24.67 6.15 32.44
N LEU A 116 23.82 5.55 33.28
CA LEU A 116 22.99 4.42 32.90
C LEU A 116 21.67 4.82 32.21
N ILE A 117 21.23 6.07 32.32
CA ILE A 117 20.04 6.54 31.60
C ILE A 117 20.24 6.52 30.07
N VAL A 118 21.47 6.73 29.59
CA VAL A 118 21.78 6.67 28.15
C VAL A 118 21.56 5.26 27.57
N PRO A 119 22.21 4.19 28.06
CA PRO A 119 21.95 2.84 27.56
C PRO A 119 20.49 2.43 27.81
N LEU A 120 19.85 2.85 28.90
CA LEU A 120 18.41 2.61 29.12
C LEU A 120 17.55 3.14 27.96
N VAL A 121 17.69 4.43 27.64
CA VAL A 121 16.92 5.10 26.57
C VAL A 121 17.18 4.42 25.22
N LEU A 122 18.43 4.09 24.92
CA LEU A 122 18.80 3.44 23.66
C LEU A 122 18.29 1.99 23.59
N ILE A 123 18.29 1.26 24.70
CA ILE A 123 17.71 -0.10 24.79
C ILE A 123 16.19 -0.04 24.60
N ALA A 124 15.51 0.88 25.28
CA ALA A 124 14.07 1.08 25.17
C ALA A 124 13.67 1.49 23.74
N TRP A 125 14.53 2.22 23.03
CA TRP A 125 14.31 2.58 21.63
C TRP A 125 14.43 1.39 20.68
N GLN A 126 15.51 0.62 20.80
CA GLN A 126 15.79 -0.46 19.86
C GLN A 126 15.02 -1.75 20.15
N TYR A 127 14.91 -2.12 21.43
CA TYR A 127 14.53 -3.46 21.86
C TYR A 127 13.20 -3.48 22.60
N ARG A 128 12.65 -4.69 22.78
CA ARG A 128 11.41 -4.90 23.54
C ARG A 128 11.61 -4.60 25.02
N PHE A 129 10.53 -4.25 25.70
CA PHE A 129 10.52 -3.96 27.14
C PHE A 129 11.16 -5.06 28.02
N ARG A 130 11.11 -6.33 27.61
CA ARG A 130 11.81 -7.43 28.33
C ARG A 130 13.33 -7.21 28.44
N VAL A 131 13.96 -6.58 27.45
CA VAL A 131 15.40 -6.27 27.46
C VAL A 131 15.68 -5.09 28.39
N VAL A 132 14.78 -4.10 28.42
CA VAL A 132 14.81 -3.00 29.40
C VAL A 132 14.77 -3.56 30.82
N MET A 133 13.82 -4.48 31.10
CA MET A 133 13.72 -5.13 32.40
C MET A 133 14.97 -5.94 32.76
N ALA A 134 15.57 -6.65 31.81
CA ALA A 134 16.81 -7.39 32.04
C ALA A 134 17.98 -6.44 32.38
N PHE A 135 18.08 -5.29 31.71
CA PHE A 135 19.06 -4.24 32.01
C PHE A 135 18.86 -3.64 33.41
N ILE A 136 17.61 -3.30 33.77
CA ILE A 136 17.27 -2.76 35.09
C ILE A 136 17.60 -3.79 36.17
N PHE A 137 17.17 -5.03 36.00
CA PHE A 137 17.42 -6.11 36.93
C PHE A 137 18.92 -6.34 37.13
N PHE A 138 19.68 -6.45 36.04
CA PHE A 138 21.12 -6.62 36.09
C PHE A 138 21.81 -5.49 36.87
N SER A 139 21.57 -4.23 36.48
CA SER A 139 22.22 -3.08 37.12
C SER A 139 21.85 -2.94 38.60
N THR A 140 20.60 -3.25 38.96
CA THR A 140 20.10 -3.17 40.34
C THR A 140 20.67 -4.30 41.20
N VAL A 141 20.66 -5.54 40.71
CA VAL A 141 21.14 -6.70 41.47
C VAL A 141 22.65 -6.64 41.67
N VAL A 142 23.41 -6.23 40.66
CA VAL A 142 24.88 -6.09 40.78
C VAL A 142 25.24 -5.08 41.88
N GLU A 143 24.58 -3.91 41.91
CA GLU A 143 24.88 -2.90 42.91
C GLU A 143 24.41 -3.30 44.31
N ILE A 144 23.19 -3.85 44.45
CA ILE A 144 22.71 -4.36 45.75
C ILE A 144 23.64 -5.44 46.29
N SER A 145 24.08 -6.37 45.44
CA SER A 145 25.01 -7.45 45.85
C SER A 145 26.34 -6.90 46.36
N ALA A 146 26.80 -5.76 45.81
CA ALA A 146 28.02 -5.10 46.25
C ALA A 146 27.83 -4.26 47.54
N LEU A 147 26.62 -3.78 47.80
CA LEU A 147 26.28 -3.00 49.00
C LEU A 147 25.90 -3.88 50.20
N LEU A 148 25.41 -5.10 49.98
CA LEU A 148 25.04 -6.00 51.08
C LEU A 148 26.15 -6.22 52.12
N PRO A 149 27.43 -6.41 51.73
CA PRO A 149 28.52 -6.59 52.69
C PRO A 149 28.85 -5.34 53.52
N THR A 150 28.41 -4.15 53.12
CA THR A 150 28.68 -2.91 53.87
C THR A 150 27.62 -2.63 54.94
N VAL A 151 26.57 -3.45 55.02
CA VAL A 151 25.46 -3.29 55.95
C VAL A 151 25.71 -4.11 57.23
N ASP A 152 26.30 -3.46 58.24
CA ASP A 152 26.56 -4.12 59.54
C ASP A 152 25.35 -4.14 60.48
N LYS A 153 24.49 -3.11 60.40
CA LYS A 153 23.28 -2.98 61.25
C LYS A 153 22.12 -2.39 60.44
N ILE A 154 20.91 -2.87 60.69
CA ILE A 154 19.70 -2.32 60.06
C ILE A 154 19.32 -1.02 60.77
N ASN A 155 19.58 0.12 60.13
CA ASN A 155 19.16 1.45 60.55
C ASN A 155 18.60 2.23 59.34
N LEU A 156 18.05 3.43 59.58
CA LEU A 156 17.44 4.23 58.53
C LEU A 156 18.41 4.58 57.38
N ALA A 157 19.69 4.84 57.71
CA ALA A 157 20.71 5.16 56.70
C ALA A 157 21.00 3.96 55.79
N MET A 158 21.10 2.73 56.34
CA MET A 158 21.32 1.52 55.55
C MET A 158 20.10 1.15 54.69
N VAL A 159 18.89 1.44 55.15
CA VAL A 159 17.68 1.33 54.33
C VAL A 159 17.75 2.27 53.12
N GLN A 160 18.26 3.49 53.28
CA GLN A 160 18.44 4.44 52.17
C GLN A 160 19.56 4.01 51.21
N VAL A 161 20.66 3.45 51.71
CA VAL A 161 21.75 2.89 50.89
C VAL A 161 21.23 1.79 49.95
N LEU A 162 20.50 0.80 50.49
CA LEU A 162 19.91 -0.27 49.67
C LEU A 162 18.69 0.20 48.86
N GLY A 163 18.02 1.26 49.31
CA GLY A 163 16.89 1.88 48.63
C GLY A 163 17.26 2.67 47.38
N ALA A 164 18.46 3.25 47.30
CA ALA A 164 18.88 4.07 46.16
C ALA A 164 18.91 3.29 44.82
N PRO A 165 19.52 2.08 44.73
CA PRO A 165 19.45 1.27 43.51
C PRO A 165 18.02 0.85 43.14
N LEU A 166 17.17 0.55 44.13
CA LEU A 166 15.78 0.17 43.91
C LEU A 166 14.96 1.35 43.36
N LEU A 167 15.10 2.54 43.94
CA LEU A 167 14.42 3.75 43.49
C LEU A 167 14.87 4.14 42.08
N ARG A 168 16.18 4.03 41.79
CA ARG A 168 16.70 4.22 40.43
C ARG A 168 16.14 3.19 39.46
N GLY A 169 16.10 1.91 39.84
CA GLY A 169 15.53 0.84 39.03
C GLY A 169 14.06 1.08 38.70
N PHE A 170 13.28 1.54 39.68
CA PHE A 170 11.88 1.95 39.50
C PHE A 170 11.75 3.14 38.53
N ALA A 171 12.56 4.19 38.72
CA ALA A 171 12.59 5.34 37.82
C ALA A 171 12.96 4.94 36.39
N PHE A 172 13.94 4.04 36.23
CA PHE A 172 14.31 3.48 34.93
C PHE A 172 13.19 2.64 34.30
N GLY A 173 12.41 1.93 35.12
CA GLY A 173 11.22 1.20 34.67
C GLY A 173 10.20 2.12 34.03
N ILE A 174 9.86 3.24 34.70
CA ILE A 174 8.94 4.25 34.18
C ILE A 174 9.47 4.86 32.88
N VAL A 175 10.73 5.33 32.89
CA VAL A 175 11.33 5.95 31.70
C VAL A 175 11.39 4.98 30.53
N GLY A 176 11.81 3.73 30.78
CA GLY A 176 11.88 2.69 29.77
C GLY A 176 10.52 2.30 29.19
N ASP A 177 9.48 2.24 30.01
CA ASP A 177 8.11 1.97 29.58
C ASP A 177 7.54 3.11 28.72
N VAL A 178 7.65 4.37 29.18
CA VAL A 178 7.19 5.55 28.44
C VAL A 178 7.88 5.64 27.07
N ILE A 179 9.20 5.45 27.02
CA ILE A 179 9.96 5.47 25.76
C ILE A 179 9.53 4.31 24.86
N GLY A 180 9.37 3.11 25.42
CA GLY A 180 8.91 1.94 24.68
C GLY A 180 7.54 2.17 24.03
N GLN A 181 6.57 2.66 24.81
CA GLN A 181 5.21 2.97 24.34
C GLN A 181 5.21 4.08 23.27
N LEU A 182 5.98 5.15 23.47
CA LEU A 182 6.08 6.24 22.49
C LEU A 182 6.59 5.73 21.14
N ILE A 183 7.59 4.85 21.16
CA ILE A 183 8.23 4.34 19.95
C ILE A 183 7.37 3.30 19.26
N GLU A 184 6.69 2.43 20.01
CA GLU A 184 5.69 1.51 19.46
C GLU A 184 4.54 2.30 18.81
N THR A 185 4.02 3.32 19.49
CA THR A 185 2.96 4.20 18.96
C THR A 185 3.41 4.90 17.68
N GLN A 186 4.64 5.46 17.64
CA GLN A 186 5.18 6.10 16.43
C GLN A 186 5.34 5.11 15.27
N ARG A 187 5.80 3.87 15.55
CA ARG A 187 5.91 2.82 14.53
C ARG A 187 4.54 2.47 13.96
N GLU A 188 3.54 2.28 14.80
CA GLU A 188 2.17 2.00 14.36
C GLU A 188 1.59 3.14 13.52
N GLN A 189 1.79 4.39 13.94
CA GLN A 189 1.35 5.56 13.19
C GLN A 189 2.03 5.63 11.81
N ARG A 190 3.33 5.37 11.75
CA ARG A 190 4.09 5.35 10.49
C ARG A 190 3.60 4.26 9.56
N GLU A 191 3.33 3.06 10.07
CA GLU A 191 2.76 1.97 9.26
C GLU A 191 1.37 2.32 8.75
N LYS A 192 0.49 2.87 9.60
CA LYS A 192 -0.85 3.31 9.21
C LYS A 192 -0.77 4.39 8.11
N LEU A 193 0.13 5.35 8.24
CA LEU A 193 0.33 6.42 7.26
C LEU A 193 0.85 5.87 5.92
N LEU A 194 1.83 4.95 5.94
CA LEU A 194 2.32 4.30 4.72
C LEU A 194 1.22 3.50 4.02
N ARG A 195 0.43 2.72 4.77
CA ARG A 195 -0.71 1.96 4.22
C ARG A 195 -1.78 2.90 3.64
N ALA A 196 -2.11 3.99 4.33
CA ALA A 196 -3.05 4.98 3.83
C ALA A 196 -2.55 5.65 2.55
N ASN A 197 -1.26 6.01 2.50
CA ASN A 197 -0.64 6.61 1.32
C ASN A 197 -0.66 5.66 0.11
N VAL A 198 -0.33 4.38 0.30
CA VAL A 198 -0.44 3.35 -0.75
C VAL A 198 -1.88 3.22 -1.27
N ARG A 199 -2.86 3.18 -0.37
CA ARG A 199 -4.28 3.12 -0.76
C ARG A 199 -4.73 4.37 -1.53
N LEU A 200 -4.32 5.56 -1.08
CA LEU A 200 -4.61 6.81 -1.79
C LEU A 200 -4.03 6.83 -3.20
N ASN A 201 -2.77 6.41 -3.36
CA ASN A 201 -2.15 6.31 -4.68
C ASN A 201 -2.85 5.29 -5.58
N GLN A 202 -3.26 4.13 -5.04
CA GLN A 202 -4.04 3.15 -5.78
C GLN A 202 -5.39 3.73 -6.24
N HIS A 203 -6.13 4.38 -5.34
CA HIS A 203 -7.40 5.01 -5.68
C HIS A 203 -7.23 6.15 -6.71
N ALA A 204 -6.19 6.98 -6.58
CA ALA A 204 -5.89 8.03 -7.53
C ALA A 204 -5.62 7.46 -8.94
N ASN A 205 -4.78 6.42 -9.04
CA ASN A 205 -4.49 5.75 -10.31
C ASN A 205 -5.75 5.14 -10.94
N THR A 206 -6.59 4.48 -10.14
CA THR A 206 -7.86 3.91 -10.64
C THR A 206 -8.80 5.02 -11.13
N LEU A 207 -8.92 6.14 -10.40
CA LEU A 207 -9.75 7.26 -10.82
C LEU A 207 -9.24 7.91 -12.11
N GLU A 208 -7.93 8.06 -12.26
CA GLU A 208 -7.30 8.60 -13.47
C GLU A 208 -7.56 7.68 -14.69
N GLN A 209 -7.41 6.36 -14.51
CA GLN A 209 -7.71 5.37 -15.55
C GLN A 209 -9.20 5.39 -15.93
N LEU A 210 -10.10 5.52 -14.96
CA LEU A 210 -11.54 5.64 -15.21
C LEU A 210 -11.88 6.95 -15.92
N ALA A 211 -11.30 8.07 -15.53
CA ALA A 211 -11.51 9.37 -16.17
C ALA A 211 -11.02 9.35 -17.63
N THR A 212 -9.81 8.83 -17.85
CA THR A 212 -9.23 8.69 -19.20
C THR A 212 -10.09 7.81 -20.09
N THR A 213 -10.59 6.69 -19.56
CA THR A 213 -11.51 5.79 -20.27
C THR A 213 -12.81 6.48 -20.64
N ARG A 214 -13.45 7.17 -19.68
CA ARG A 214 -14.70 7.90 -19.91
C ARG A 214 -14.55 8.94 -21.01
N GLU A 215 -13.44 9.67 -21.01
CA GLU A 215 -13.16 10.67 -22.03
C GLU A 215 -12.93 10.04 -23.41
N ARG A 216 -12.17 8.92 -23.48
CA ARG A 216 -12.04 8.14 -24.73
C ARG A 216 -13.41 7.65 -25.24
N ASN A 217 -14.32 7.23 -24.37
CA ASN A 217 -15.68 6.82 -24.75
C ASN A 217 -16.52 7.98 -25.27
N ARG A 218 -16.45 9.13 -24.60
CA ARG A 218 -17.11 10.36 -25.03
C ARG A 218 -16.65 10.74 -26.43
N LEU A 219 -15.34 10.79 -26.66
CA LEU A 219 -14.74 11.09 -27.97
C LEU A 219 -15.13 10.06 -29.04
N ALA A 220 -15.10 8.76 -28.73
CA ALA A 220 -15.50 7.73 -29.69
C ALA A 220 -16.98 7.84 -30.11
N ARG A 221 -17.87 8.27 -29.21
CA ARG A 221 -19.28 8.52 -29.55
C ARG A 221 -19.45 9.78 -30.39
N GLU A 222 -18.87 10.89 -29.94
CA GLU A 222 -18.95 12.18 -30.65
C GLU A 222 -18.39 12.09 -32.08
N LEU A 223 -17.26 11.39 -32.25
CA LEU A 223 -16.68 11.10 -33.56
C LEU A 223 -17.55 10.17 -34.40
N HIS A 224 -18.21 9.17 -33.80
CA HIS A 224 -19.13 8.30 -34.53
C HIS A 224 -20.34 9.08 -35.06
N ASP A 225 -20.97 9.87 -34.19
CA ASP A 225 -22.17 10.63 -34.51
C ASP A 225 -21.88 11.71 -35.56
N THR A 226 -20.65 12.25 -35.58
CA THR A 226 -20.27 13.28 -36.55
C THR A 226 -19.75 12.68 -37.85
N LEU A 227 -18.70 11.84 -37.81
CA LEU A 227 -18.02 11.35 -39.01
C LEU A 227 -18.83 10.27 -39.73
N ALA A 228 -19.45 9.33 -39.00
CA ALA A 228 -20.19 8.26 -39.66
C ALA A 228 -21.48 8.79 -40.32
N HIS A 229 -22.18 9.73 -39.69
CA HIS A 229 -23.35 10.37 -40.28
C HIS A 229 -22.99 11.26 -41.47
N THR A 230 -21.97 12.11 -41.37
CA THR A 230 -21.58 12.99 -42.47
C THR A 230 -21.12 12.20 -43.71
N LEU A 231 -20.31 11.15 -43.54
CA LEU A 231 -19.89 10.29 -44.65
C LEU A 231 -21.05 9.47 -45.24
N SER A 232 -22.00 9.02 -44.40
CA SER A 232 -23.21 8.34 -44.88
C SER A 232 -24.09 9.28 -45.69
N GLY A 233 -24.32 10.50 -45.21
CA GLY A 233 -25.06 11.54 -45.94
C GLY A 233 -24.38 11.95 -47.26
N LEU A 234 -23.04 12.06 -47.26
CA LEU A 234 -22.27 12.31 -48.47
C LEU A 234 -22.44 11.18 -49.50
N THR A 235 -22.47 9.92 -49.04
CA THR A 235 -22.72 8.76 -49.92
C THR A 235 -24.09 8.86 -50.59
N VAL A 236 -25.15 9.20 -49.83
CA VAL A 236 -26.51 9.36 -50.35
C VAL A 236 -26.59 10.50 -51.37
N ASN A 237 -25.96 11.65 -51.08
CA ASN A 237 -25.92 12.79 -52.00
C ASN A 237 -25.22 12.44 -53.32
N LEU A 238 -24.10 11.73 -53.26
CA LEU A 238 -23.36 11.28 -54.44
C LEU A 238 -24.16 10.25 -55.26
N GLU A 239 -24.89 9.34 -54.61
CA GLU A 239 -25.81 8.42 -55.30
C GLU A 239 -26.96 9.15 -55.99
N ALA A 240 -27.55 10.17 -55.35
CA ALA A 240 -28.61 10.98 -55.95
C ALA A 240 -28.12 11.77 -57.18
N ILE A 241 -26.91 12.33 -57.13
CA ILE A 241 -26.26 12.98 -58.28
C ILE A 241 -26.08 11.97 -59.42
N LYS A 242 -25.68 10.73 -59.11
CA LYS A 242 -25.49 9.66 -60.10
C LYS A 242 -26.78 9.33 -60.84
N ILE A 243 -27.89 9.24 -60.10
CA ILE A 243 -29.20 8.91 -60.67
C ILE A 243 -29.68 10.05 -61.59
N LYS A 244 -29.47 11.31 -61.21
CA LYS A 244 -29.93 12.48 -61.99
C LYS A 244 -29.14 12.73 -63.27
N LEU A 245 -27.87 12.32 -63.36
CA LEU A 245 -26.99 12.68 -64.48
C LEU A 245 -27.25 11.92 -65.79
N GLY A 246 -27.98 10.79 -65.74
CA GLY A 246 -28.27 9.97 -66.93
C GLY A 246 -27.03 9.29 -67.54
N LYS A 247 -27.22 8.50 -68.62
CA LYS A 247 -26.15 7.71 -69.27
C LYS A 247 -25.27 8.49 -70.27
N GLU A 248 -25.50 9.79 -70.47
CA GLU A 248 -24.92 10.54 -71.59
C GLU A 248 -23.52 11.15 -71.33
N ARG A 249 -22.99 11.11 -70.09
CA ARG A 249 -21.63 11.60 -69.78
C ARG A 249 -20.80 10.57 -69.02
N GLU A 250 -20.03 9.79 -69.77
CA GLU A 250 -19.22 8.69 -69.26
C GLU A 250 -18.08 9.19 -68.34
N ASP A 251 -17.44 10.32 -68.70
CA ASP A 251 -16.33 10.93 -67.95
C ASP A 251 -16.73 11.37 -66.53
N ILE A 252 -17.93 11.96 -66.38
CA ILE A 252 -18.46 12.40 -65.08
C ILE A 252 -18.90 11.19 -64.24
N THR A 253 -19.41 10.14 -64.89
CA THR A 253 -19.82 8.90 -64.22
C THR A 253 -18.61 8.19 -63.58
N VAL A 254 -17.45 8.19 -64.25
CA VAL A 254 -16.19 7.65 -63.70
C VAL A 254 -15.75 8.44 -62.46
N LEU A 255 -15.74 9.77 -62.52
CA LEU A 255 -15.34 10.63 -61.39
C LEU A 255 -16.24 10.42 -60.16
N LEU A 256 -17.55 10.25 -60.39
CA LEU A 256 -18.54 10.03 -59.34
C LEU A 256 -18.43 8.63 -58.70
N ASN A 257 -18.12 7.60 -59.50
CA ASN A 257 -17.83 6.27 -58.99
C ASN A 257 -16.57 6.26 -58.11
N HIS A 258 -15.54 7.03 -58.48
CA HIS A 258 -14.35 7.22 -57.64
C HIS A 258 -14.68 7.93 -56.32
N ALA A 259 -15.48 9.00 -56.36
CA ALA A 259 -15.94 9.69 -55.15
C ALA A 259 -16.72 8.75 -54.21
N LEU A 260 -17.69 8.00 -54.74
CA LEU A 260 -18.46 7.00 -53.97
C LEU A 260 -17.56 5.93 -53.35
N LYS A 261 -16.59 5.41 -54.11
CA LYS A 261 -15.62 4.43 -53.62
C LYS A 261 -14.81 5.02 -52.46
N ASN A 262 -14.27 6.22 -52.62
CA ASN A 262 -13.46 6.89 -51.60
C ASN A 262 -14.26 7.17 -50.33
N THR A 263 -15.52 7.64 -50.44
CA THR A 263 -16.39 7.87 -49.28
C THR A 263 -16.74 6.57 -48.55
N ARG A 264 -17.02 5.48 -49.28
CA ARG A 264 -17.29 4.16 -48.67
C ARG A 264 -16.05 3.58 -47.98
N THR A 265 -14.87 3.73 -48.58
CA THR A 265 -13.60 3.33 -47.95
C THR A 265 -13.35 4.14 -46.68
N GLY A 266 -13.49 5.47 -46.74
CA GLY A 266 -13.32 6.34 -45.57
C GLY A 266 -14.32 6.03 -44.44
N LEU A 267 -15.57 5.68 -44.76
CA LEU A 267 -16.57 5.23 -43.79
C LEU A 267 -16.14 3.91 -43.14
N THR A 268 -15.58 2.98 -43.91
CA THR A 268 -15.09 1.69 -43.42
C THR A 268 -13.89 1.86 -42.50
N GLU A 269 -12.91 2.69 -42.89
CA GLU A 269 -11.73 3.00 -42.08
C GLU A 269 -12.10 3.74 -40.79
N THR A 270 -13.02 4.71 -40.86
CA THR A 270 -13.54 5.41 -39.68
C THR A 270 -14.22 4.44 -38.71
N ARG A 271 -15.07 3.54 -39.23
CA ARG A 271 -15.71 2.50 -38.40
C ARG A 271 -14.69 1.56 -37.78
N ARG A 272 -13.60 1.23 -38.48
CA ARG A 272 -12.49 0.41 -37.97
C ARG A 272 -11.74 1.14 -36.85
N ALA A 273 -11.33 2.38 -37.05
CA ALA A 273 -10.64 3.18 -36.04
C ALA A 273 -11.49 3.37 -34.77
N LEU A 274 -12.79 3.61 -34.92
CA LEU A 274 -13.73 3.67 -33.79
C LEU A 274 -13.91 2.32 -33.08
N LYS A 275 -13.87 1.21 -33.84
CA LYS A 275 -13.92 -0.14 -33.29
C LYS A 275 -12.67 -0.45 -32.47
N ASP A 276 -11.50 -0.07 -32.96
CA ASP A 276 -10.20 -0.27 -32.30
C ASP A 276 -10.09 0.59 -31.03
N LEU A 277 -10.59 1.84 -31.07
CA LEU A 277 -10.68 2.71 -29.89
C LEU A 277 -11.53 2.09 -28.76
N ARG A 278 -12.58 1.33 -29.13
CA ARG A 278 -13.45 0.61 -28.20
C ARG A 278 -12.88 -0.75 -27.77
N ALA A 279 -12.13 -1.44 -28.64
CA ALA A 279 -11.52 -2.74 -28.32
C ALA A 279 -10.38 -2.60 -27.29
N LYS A 280 -9.60 -1.52 -27.38
CA LYS A 280 -8.52 -1.22 -26.44
C LYS A 280 -8.99 -1.06 -24.99
N GLN A 281 -10.27 -0.72 -24.75
CA GLN A 281 -10.84 -0.66 -23.40
C GLN A 281 -11.03 -2.03 -22.75
N LEU A 282 -11.33 -3.05 -23.55
CA LEU A 282 -11.47 -4.41 -23.05
C LEU A 282 -10.11 -4.94 -22.58
N GLU A 283 -9.07 -4.65 -23.36
CA GLU A 283 -7.67 -4.98 -23.04
C GLU A 283 -7.14 -4.20 -21.83
N ASP A 284 -7.47 -2.90 -21.69
CA ASP A 284 -6.95 -2.05 -20.61
C ASP A 284 -7.67 -2.27 -19.25
N LEU A 285 -8.94 -2.72 -19.23
CA LEU A 285 -9.81 -2.73 -18.03
C LEU A 285 -10.34 -4.11 -17.64
N GLY A 286 -10.30 -5.09 -18.54
CA GLY A 286 -10.94 -6.39 -18.39
C GLY A 286 -12.47 -6.36 -18.60
N LEU A 287 -13.03 -7.51 -18.96
CA LEU A 287 -14.43 -7.68 -19.35
C LEU A 287 -15.45 -7.14 -18.33
N ASN A 288 -15.22 -7.38 -17.04
CA ASN A 288 -16.14 -6.95 -15.97
C ASN A 288 -16.28 -5.42 -15.92
N LEU A 289 -15.16 -4.70 -15.94
CA LEU A 289 -15.18 -3.24 -15.83
C LEU A 289 -15.71 -2.61 -17.13
N ALA A 290 -15.39 -3.20 -18.29
CA ALA A 290 -15.93 -2.79 -19.57
C ALA A 290 -17.46 -2.93 -19.63
N ILE A 291 -18.02 -4.07 -19.20
CA ILE A 291 -19.48 -4.29 -19.15
C ILE A 291 -20.15 -3.36 -18.13
N ARG A 292 -19.55 -3.17 -16.95
CA ARG A 292 -20.06 -2.23 -15.94
C ARG A 292 -20.19 -0.82 -16.52
N ASN A 293 -19.16 -0.33 -17.21
CA ASN A 293 -19.16 0.99 -17.81
C ASN A 293 -20.20 1.10 -18.93
N LEU A 294 -20.23 0.12 -19.84
CA LEU A 294 -21.19 0.03 -20.94
C LEU A 294 -22.64 0.10 -20.44
N ALA A 295 -22.93 -0.65 -19.38
CA ALA A 295 -24.26 -0.78 -18.80
C ALA A 295 -24.71 0.52 -18.08
N ASN A 296 -23.82 1.12 -17.29
CA ASN A 296 -24.08 2.41 -16.64
C ASN A 296 -24.27 3.55 -17.65
N GLU A 297 -23.47 3.57 -18.73
CA GLU A 297 -23.63 4.56 -19.80
C GLU A 297 -24.92 4.37 -20.61
N ALA A 298 -25.36 3.13 -20.81
CA ALA A 298 -26.65 2.83 -21.43
C ALA A 298 -27.81 3.33 -20.56
N ALA A 299 -27.78 3.02 -19.26
CA ALA A 299 -28.79 3.44 -18.29
C ALA A 299 -28.90 4.97 -18.20
N SER A 300 -27.77 5.67 -18.06
CA SER A 300 -27.72 7.13 -17.98
C SER A 300 -28.26 7.83 -19.23
N ARG A 301 -27.98 7.31 -20.43
CA ARG A 301 -28.46 7.93 -21.69
C ARG A 301 -29.96 7.79 -21.90
N ALA A 302 -30.55 6.70 -21.42
CA ALA A 302 -31.96 6.38 -21.63
C ALA A 302 -32.85 6.67 -20.42
N GLY A 303 -32.28 7.15 -19.30
CA GLY A 303 -33.02 7.41 -18.06
C GLY A 303 -33.55 6.13 -17.40
N LEU A 304 -32.81 5.03 -17.51
CA LEU A 304 -33.18 3.72 -16.98
C LEU A 304 -32.48 3.44 -15.65
N GLU A 305 -33.12 2.66 -14.79
CA GLU A 305 -32.44 2.05 -13.64
C GLU A 305 -31.74 0.76 -14.06
N ILE A 306 -30.55 0.50 -13.49
CA ILE A 306 -29.78 -0.71 -13.82
C ILE A 306 -29.25 -1.42 -12.58
N ASP A 307 -29.52 -2.72 -12.50
CA ASP A 307 -28.96 -3.63 -11.52
C ASP A 307 -27.83 -4.46 -12.14
N LEU A 308 -26.64 -4.41 -11.54
CA LEU A 308 -25.42 -5.03 -12.05
C LEU A 308 -24.89 -6.08 -11.09
N ASN A 309 -24.96 -7.34 -11.50
CA ASN A 309 -24.39 -8.47 -10.77
C ASN A 309 -23.25 -9.10 -11.60
N LEU A 310 -22.04 -8.61 -11.38
CA LEU A 310 -20.84 -9.05 -12.09
C LEU A 310 -19.95 -9.83 -11.12
N ASN A 311 -19.67 -11.10 -11.43
CA ASN A 311 -18.78 -11.93 -10.62
C ASN A 311 -17.33 -11.40 -10.73
N GLU A 312 -16.72 -11.00 -9.60
CA GLU A 312 -15.38 -10.41 -9.57
C GLU A 312 -14.26 -11.37 -10.02
N LEU A 313 -14.49 -12.69 -9.98
CA LEU A 313 -13.50 -13.74 -10.27
C LEU A 313 -13.83 -14.51 -11.56
N LEU A 314 -13.80 -13.82 -12.69
CA LEU A 314 -13.85 -14.47 -14.00
C LEU A 314 -12.58 -15.31 -14.24
N PRO A 315 -12.67 -16.42 -14.99
CA PRO A 315 -11.48 -17.14 -15.43
C PRO A 315 -10.74 -16.29 -16.47
N GLU A 316 -9.48 -16.65 -16.78
CA GLU A 316 -8.77 -16.02 -17.89
C GLU A 316 -9.46 -16.43 -19.19
N LEU A 317 -10.09 -15.46 -19.86
CA LEU A 317 -10.83 -15.67 -21.09
C LEU A 317 -9.95 -15.27 -22.27
N SER A 318 -10.11 -15.94 -23.41
CA SER A 318 -9.44 -15.47 -24.63
C SER A 318 -10.01 -14.12 -25.08
N PRO A 319 -9.20 -13.25 -25.72
CA PRO A 319 -9.66 -11.94 -26.20
C PRO A 319 -10.90 -12.03 -27.11
N ASP A 320 -11.01 -13.10 -27.91
CA ASP A 320 -12.16 -13.36 -28.77
C ASP A 320 -13.45 -13.64 -27.97
N VAL A 321 -13.34 -14.35 -26.84
CA VAL A 321 -14.47 -14.63 -25.95
C VAL A 321 -14.93 -13.34 -25.27
N GLU A 322 -13.99 -12.60 -24.67
CA GLU A 322 -14.31 -11.33 -24.02
C GLU A 322 -14.97 -10.36 -24.99
N GLN A 323 -14.41 -10.22 -26.20
CA GLN A 323 -14.92 -9.29 -27.20
C GLN A 323 -16.32 -9.70 -27.67
N SER A 324 -16.59 -10.99 -27.83
CA SER A 324 -17.89 -11.50 -28.25
C SER A 324 -18.95 -11.24 -27.17
N ILE A 325 -18.64 -11.49 -25.89
CA ILE A 325 -19.53 -11.21 -24.76
C ILE A 325 -19.81 -9.70 -24.66
N TYR A 326 -18.77 -8.87 -24.77
CA TYR A 326 -18.94 -7.41 -24.75
C TYR A 326 -19.87 -6.92 -25.87
N ARG A 327 -19.73 -7.46 -27.08
CA ARG A 327 -20.58 -7.09 -28.22
C ARG A 327 -22.02 -7.57 -28.07
N ILE A 328 -22.24 -8.76 -27.52
CA ILE A 328 -23.58 -9.26 -27.21
C ILE A 328 -24.25 -8.35 -26.16
N ALA A 329 -23.53 -7.99 -25.10
CA ALA A 329 -24.04 -7.07 -24.09
C ALA A 329 -24.37 -5.69 -24.68
N GLN A 330 -23.48 -5.15 -25.53
CA GLN A 330 -23.68 -3.85 -26.20
C GLN A 330 -24.94 -3.85 -27.06
N GLU A 331 -25.07 -4.82 -27.96
CA GLU A 331 -26.20 -4.91 -28.87
C GLU A 331 -27.50 -5.13 -28.09
N THR A 332 -27.47 -5.93 -27.02
CA THR A 332 -28.64 -6.16 -26.16
C THR A 332 -29.10 -4.85 -25.50
N LEU A 333 -28.19 -4.09 -24.89
CA LEU A 333 -28.50 -2.82 -24.26
C LEU A 333 -29.01 -1.78 -25.28
N GLU A 334 -28.41 -1.73 -26.47
CA GLU A 334 -28.90 -0.86 -27.55
C GLU A 334 -30.31 -1.25 -28.01
N ASN A 335 -30.63 -2.55 -28.07
CA ASN A 335 -31.96 -3.02 -28.41
C ASN A 335 -33.00 -2.64 -27.34
N VAL A 336 -32.65 -2.71 -26.05
CA VAL A 336 -33.54 -2.26 -24.98
C VAL A 336 -33.86 -0.78 -25.13
N ILE A 337 -32.84 0.06 -25.34
CA ILE A 337 -33.01 1.50 -25.52
C ILE A 337 -33.88 1.83 -26.73
N LYS A 338 -33.68 1.14 -27.86
CA LYS A 338 -34.38 1.43 -29.12
C LYS A 338 -35.80 0.87 -29.18
N HIS A 339 -36.07 -0.25 -28.51
CA HIS A 339 -37.26 -1.06 -28.81
C HIS A 339 -38.11 -1.42 -27.58
N ALA A 340 -37.56 -1.46 -26.37
CA ALA A 340 -38.26 -2.05 -25.23
C ALA A 340 -39.16 -1.06 -24.48
N ASN A 341 -38.86 0.24 -24.47
CA ASN A 341 -39.51 1.21 -23.57
C ASN A 341 -39.53 0.72 -22.11
N ALA A 342 -38.42 0.14 -21.68
CA ALA A 342 -38.20 -0.38 -20.33
C ALA A 342 -37.98 0.77 -19.33
N GLN A 343 -38.09 0.48 -18.03
CA GLN A 343 -37.64 1.36 -16.94
C GLN A 343 -36.48 0.74 -16.17
N HIS A 344 -36.40 -0.59 -16.11
CA HIS A 344 -35.38 -1.32 -15.37
C HIS A 344 -34.69 -2.36 -16.25
N ILE A 345 -33.36 -2.44 -16.11
CA ILE A 345 -32.53 -3.49 -16.70
C ILE A 345 -31.78 -4.22 -15.59
N THR A 346 -31.74 -5.54 -15.67
CA THR A 346 -30.83 -6.36 -14.87
C THR A 346 -29.79 -6.97 -15.78
N LEU A 347 -28.51 -6.82 -15.44
CA LEU A 347 -27.41 -7.48 -16.14
C LEU A 347 -26.60 -8.31 -15.14
N LYS A 348 -26.47 -9.59 -15.44
CA LYS A 348 -25.71 -10.54 -14.65
C LYS A 348 -24.65 -11.23 -15.50
N LEU A 349 -23.40 -11.17 -15.08
CA LEU A 349 -22.30 -11.95 -15.64
C LEU A 349 -21.76 -12.85 -14.54
N SER A 350 -21.93 -14.16 -14.72
CA SER A 350 -21.60 -15.15 -13.70
C SER A 350 -20.89 -16.36 -14.30
N LYS A 351 -20.04 -16.97 -13.49
CA LYS A 351 -19.34 -18.22 -13.78
C LYS A 351 -19.74 -19.27 -12.74
N THR A 352 -19.88 -20.51 -13.19
CA THR A 352 -19.85 -21.73 -12.39
C THR A 352 -18.58 -22.51 -12.74
N GLU A 353 -18.31 -23.63 -12.06
CA GLU A 353 -17.15 -24.47 -12.39
C GLU A 353 -17.11 -24.95 -13.85
N LYS A 354 -18.25 -25.00 -14.54
CA LYS A 354 -18.38 -25.58 -15.89
C LYS A 354 -18.92 -24.62 -16.93
N GLN A 355 -19.39 -23.44 -16.55
CA GLN A 355 -20.13 -22.58 -17.48
C GLN A 355 -19.95 -21.09 -17.16
N LEU A 356 -19.76 -20.30 -18.22
CA LEU A 356 -19.87 -18.85 -18.19
C LEU A 356 -21.24 -18.44 -18.73
N SER A 357 -21.94 -17.54 -18.02
CA SER A 357 -23.25 -17.05 -18.44
C SER A 357 -23.38 -15.53 -18.31
N LEU A 358 -23.86 -14.90 -19.38
CA LEU A 358 -24.32 -13.51 -19.41
C LEU A 358 -25.85 -13.54 -19.54
N LEU A 359 -26.54 -12.91 -18.60
CA LEU A 359 -27.98 -12.77 -18.57
C LEU A 359 -28.34 -11.29 -18.53
N ILE A 360 -29.16 -10.84 -19.48
CA ILE A 360 -29.67 -9.47 -19.52
C ILE A 360 -31.19 -9.55 -19.62
N THR A 361 -31.88 -8.84 -18.73
CA THR A 361 -33.34 -8.80 -18.69
C THR A 361 -33.85 -7.37 -18.57
N ASP A 362 -34.90 -7.05 -19.33
CA ASP A 362 -35.64 -5.79 -19.19
C ASP A 362 -37.08 -6.03 -18.71
N ASP A 363 -37.76 -4.94 -18.33
CA ASP A 363 -39.17 -4.89 -17.95
C ASP A 363 -40.08 -4.23 -19.02
N GLY A 364 -39.58 -4.09 -20.24
CA GLY A 364 -40.25 -3.38 -21.32
C GLY A 364 -41.39 -4.16 -22.01
N SER A 365 -41.73 -3.72 -23.23
CA SER A 365 -42.79 -4.30 -24.06
C SER A 365 -42.58 -5.78 -24.42
N GLY A 366 -41.32 -6.22 -24.38
CA GLY A 366 -40.90 -7.58 -24.69
C GLY A 366 -40.84 -7.85 -26.19
N ILE A 367 -39.93 -8.74 -26.58
CA ILE A 367 -39.75 -9.16 -27.97
C ILE A 367 -40.97 -9.96 -28.47
N THR A 368 -41.41 -9.73 -29.71
CA THR A 368 -42.53 -10.48 -30.31
C THR A 368 -42.05 -11.78 -30.98
N PRO A 369 -42.90 -12.82 -31.07
CA PRO A 369 -42.58 -14.06 -31.76
C PRO A 369 -42.18 -13.85 -33.22
N GLU A 370 -42.79 -12.89 -33.94
CA GLU A 370 -42.44 -12.63 -35.34
C GLU A 370 -41.02 -12.04 -35.49
N VAL A 371 -40.57 -11.24 -34.53
CA VAL A 371 -39.20 -10.67 -34.53
C VAL A 371 -38.16 -11.75 -34.20
N ILE A 372 -38.49 -12.67 -33.29
CA ILE A 372 -37.64 -13.83 -32.98
C ILE A 372 -37.52 -14.75 -34.20
N SER A 373 -38.63 -15.02 -34.89
CA SER A 373 -38.70 -16.01 -35.98
C SER A 373 -38.10 -15.50 -37.28
N ARG A 374 -38.25 -14.20 -37.61
CA ARG A 374 -37.76 -13.65 -38.87
C ARG A 374 -36.24 -13.66 -38.99
N SER A 375 -35.49 -13.58 -37.90
CA SER A 375 -34.01 -13.53 -37.91
C SER A 375 -33.38 -12.47 -38.85
N ASP A 376 -34.17 -11.54 -39.38
CA ASP A 376 -33.77 -10.56 -40.41
C ASP A 376 -33.17 -9.28 -39.83
N GLY A 377 -33.22 -9.09 -38.51
CA GLY A 377 -32.53 -8.00 -37.84
C GLY A 377 -31.03 -8.25 -37.80
N PHE A 378 -30.23 -7.40 -38.47
CA PHE A 378 -28.75 -7.49 -38.48
C PHE A 378 -28.14 -7.61 -37.06
N GLY A 379 -28.77 -7.00 -36.05
CA GLY A 379 -28.36 -7.09 -34.64
C GLY A 379 -28.52 -8.48 -34.03
N LEU A 380 -29.72 -9.07 -34.10
CA LEU A 380 -30.01 -10.40 -33.52
C LEU A 380 -29.20 -11.52 -34.19
N LYS A 381 -29.11 -11.47 -35.53
CA LYS A 381 -28.30 -12.41 -36.31
C LYS A 381 -26.82 -12.31 -35.92
N GLY A 382 -26.28 -11.09 -35.87
CA GLY A 382 -24.90 -10.88 -35.45
C GLY A 382 -24.61 -11.29 -34.01
N MET A 383 -25.57 -11.23 -33.08
CA MET A 383 -25.37 -11.75 -31.73
C MET A 383 -25.27 -13.28 -31.72
N ARG A 384 -26.12 -13.99 -32.48
CA ARG A 384 -26.08 -15.46 -32.59
C ARG A 384 -24.78 -15.95 -33.23
N GLU A 385 -24.39 -15.36 -34.36
CA GLU A 385 -23.13 -15.70 -35.05
C GLU A 385 -21.91 -15.51 -34.14
N ARG A 386 -21.89 -14.46 -33.31
CA ARG A 386 -20.81 -14.23 -32.33
C ARG A 386 -20.80 -15.26 -31.23
N ALA A 387 -21.97 -15.64 -30.70
CA ALA A 387 -22.06 -16.69 -29.68
C ALA A 387 -21.56 -18.03 -30.23
N GLU A 388 -22.02 -18.42 -31.42
CA GLU A 388 -21.60 -19.65 -32.09
C GLU A 388 -20.09 -19.67 -32.39
N LYS A 389 -19.52 -18.53 -32.82
CA LYS A 389 -18.08 -18.41 -33.11
C LYS A 389 -17.19 -18.79 -31.92
N ILE A 390 -17.66 -18.52 -30.69
CA ILE A 390 -16.92 -18.83 -29.46
C ILE A 390 -17.39 -20.12 -28.78
N GLY A 391 -18.15 -20.97 -29.49
CA GLY A 391 -18.69 -22.22 -28.94
C GLY A 391 -19.79 -22.03 -27.89
N GLY A 392 -20.38 -20.84 -27.80
CA GLY A 392 -21.48 -20.52 -26.90
C GLY A 392 -22.85 -20.59 -27.57
N GLN A 393 -23.89 -20.55 -26.74
CA GLN A 393 -25.29 -20.54 -27.15
C GLN A 393 -25.96 -19.25 -26.71
N LEU A 394 -26.81 -18.68 -27.56
CA LEU A 394 -27.58 -17.49 -27.27
C LEU A 394 -29.08 -17.79 -27.35
N LYS A 395 -29.79 -17.60 -26.24
CA LYS A 395 -31.24 -17.74 -26.14
C LYS A 395 -31.87 -16.37 -25.91
N ILE A 396 -32.85 -16.03 -26.74
CA ILE A 396 -33.63 -14.79 -26.62
C ILE A 396 -35.10 -15.18 -26.48
N SER A 397 -35.76 -14.68 -25.45
CA SER A 397 -37.14 -15.04 -25.16
C SER A 397 -37.90 -13.91 -24.49
N LYS A 398 -39.22 -13.88 -24.67
CA LYS A 398 -40.11 -12.97 -23.96
C LYS A 398 -40.30 -13.44 -22.51
N ARG A 399 -40.34 -12.51 -21.56
CA ARG A 399 -40.68 -12.80 -20.16
C ARG A 399 -42.19 -13.10 -20.01
N PRO A 400 -42.58 -13.96 -19.07
CA PRO A 400 -43.99 -14.22 -18.76
C PRO A 400 -44.76 -12.94 -18.35
N ASP A 401 -44.11 -12.05 -17.60
CA ASP A 401 -44.77 -10.94 -16.90
C ASP A 401 -44.63 -9.57 -17.61
N LYS A 402 -43.87 -9.52 -18.72
CA LYS A 402 -43.40 -8.38 -19.57
C LYS A 402 -41.87 -8.27 -19.63
N GLY A 403 -41.35 -7.82 -20.77
CA GLY A 403 -39.92 -7.63 -21.05
C GLY A 403 -39.27 -8.76 -21.87
N THR A 404 -37.97 -8.62 -22.12
CA THR A 404 -37.14 -9.60 -22.85
C THR A 404 -36.07 -10.19 -21.94
N ILE A 405 -35.73 -11.46 -22.17
CA ILE A 405 -34.55 -12.13 -21.62
C ILE A 405 -33.61 -12.45 -22.78
N VAL A 406 -32.36 -12.02 -22.65
CA VAL A 406 -31.24 -12.44 -23.47
C VAL A 406 -30.26 -13.19 -22.58
N GLN A 407 -30.03 -14.47 -22.90
CA GLN A 407 -29.15 -15.35 -22.15
C GLN A 407 -28.10 -15.93 -23.08
N PHE A 408 -26.83 -15.64 -22.78
CA PHE A 408 -25.68 -16.28 -23.38
C PHE A 408 -25.08 -17.28 -22.38
N THR A 409 -24.69 -18.45 -22.87
CA THR A 409 -24.02 -19.51 -22.09
C THR A 409 -22.91 -20.16 -22.90
N MET A 410 -21.76 -20.40 -22.28
CA MET A 410 -20.62 -21.09 -22.89
C MET A 410 -20.00 -22.04 -21.87
N GLU A 411 -19.69 -23.26 -22.28
CA GLU A 411 -18.95 -24.20 -21.43
C GLU A 411 -17.51 -23.73 -21.25
N LEU A 412 -17.01 -23.83 -20.02
CA LEU A 412 -15.60 -23.54 -19.73
C LEU A 412 -14.80 -24.85 -19.90
N PRO A 413 -13.61 -24.79 -20.51
CA PRO A 413 -12.77 -25.96 -20.76
C PRO A 413 -12.27 -26.64 -19.47
#